data_AF-A0A7Z0MPM7-F1
#
_entry.id   AF-A0A7Z0MPM7-F1
#
_cell.length_a   1.000
_cell.length_b   1.000
_cell.length_c   1.000
_cell.angle_alpha   90.00
_cell.angle_beta   90.00
_cell.angle_gamma   90.00
#
_symmetry.space_group_name_H-M   'P 1'
#
loop_
_entity.id
_entity.type
_entity.pdbx_description
1 polymer ?
#
loop_
_entity_poly.entity_id
_entity_poly.type
_entity_poly.pdbx_seq_one_letter_code
_entity_poly.pdbx_strand_id
1 'polypeptide(L)'
;MTLDVYLSVFTLMLFSLGINLVSLKTRIPYTVLLVIAGSLLVPLSKIDFFSFITSFQLTPELLFFVFLPILIFESAYNIKIRNIKENKYAISILAIVGLLISTFFIGFVGRWVFSSFTSTPLGLLFFGFPFFSPILSRVFPLKNMVHPPPDLDI
;
A
#
# COMPACT_ATOMS: atom_id res chain seq x y z
N MET A 1 23.96 0.97 -29.31
CA MET A 1 24.10 0.62 -27.88
C MET A 1 23.89 1.82 -26.96
N THR A 2 24.64 2.92 -27.05
CA THR A 2 24.39 4.11 -26.20
C THR A 2 23.19 4.96 -26.67
N LEU A 3 23.02 5.15 -27.98
CA LEU A 3 21.90 5.90 -28.57
C LEU A 3 20.52 5.32 -28.20
N ASP A 4 20.41 3.99 -28.19
CA ASP A 4 19.17 3.27 -27.87
C ASP A 4 18.76 3.46 -26.40
N VAL A 5 19.74 3.54 -25.50
CA VAL A 5 19.51 3.84 -24.06
C VAL A 5 19.00 5.27 -23.90
N TYR A 6 19.59 6.24 -24.60
CA TYR A 6 19.12 7.63 -24.57
C TYR A 6 17.70 7.76 -25.11
N LEU A 7 17.36 7.11 -26.24
CA LEU A 7 16.00 7.11 -26.76
C LEU A 7 15.00 6.46 -25.79
N SER A 8 15.40 5.36 -25.15
CA SER A 8 14.54 4.64 -24.20
C SER A 8 14.21 5.48 -22.98
N VAL A 9 15.22 6.10 -22.36
CA VAL A 9 15.03 7.00 -21.22
C VAL A 9 14.19 8.21 -21.61
N PHE A 10 14.45 8.80 -22.78
CA PHE A 10 13.69 9.95 -23.28
C PHE A 10 12.21 9.62 -23.51
N THR A 11 11.92 8.47 -24.11
CA THR A 11 10.55 8.01 -24.36
C THR A 11 9.81 7.70 -23.05
N LEU A 12 10.48 7.09 -22.07
CA LEU A 12 9.91 6.83 -20.73
C LEU A 12 9.61 8.12 -19.97
N MET A 13 10.49 9.13 -20.05
CA MET A 13 10.24 10.46 -19.49
C MET A 13 9.01 11.12 -20.13
N LEU A 14 8.90 11.04 -21.45
CA LEU A 14 7.77 11.63 -22.20
C LEU A 14 6.44 10.94 -21.84
N PHE A 15 6.46 9.63 -21.64
CA PHE A 15 5.30 8.86 -21.21
C PHE A 15 4.88 9.22 -19.77
N SER A 16 5.84 9.34 -18.85
CA SER A 16 5.60 9.79 -17.47
C SER A 16 4.99 11.20 -17.43
N LEU A 17 5.49 12.10 -18.28
CA LEU A 17 4.91 13.44 -18.46
C LEU A 17 3.47 13.37 -18.98
N GLY A 18 3.19 12.50 -19.96
CA GLY A 18 1.85 12.28 -20.48
C GLY A 18 0.85 11.86 -19.39
N ILE A 19 1.25 10.96 -18.50
CA ILE A 19 0.41 10.52 -17.36
C ILE A 19 0.19 11.67 -16.37
N ASN A 20 1.22 12.47 -16.09
CA ASN A 20 1.10 13.64 -15.21
C ASN A 20 0.11 14.68 -15.78
N LEU A 21 0.15 14.93 -17.09
CA LEU A 21 -0.79 15.82 -17.78
C LEU A 21 -2.23 15.29 -17.72
N VAL A 22 -2.44 13.98 -17.83
CA VAL A 22 -3.76 13.35 -17.65
C VAL A 22 -4.25 13.49 -16.21
N SER A 23 -3.36 13.39 -15.21
CA SER A 23 -3.70 13.62 -13.80
C SER A 23 -4.14 15.07 -13.57
N LEU A 24 -3.44 16.04 -14.18
CA LEU A 24 -3.82 17.46 -14.12
C LEU A 24 -5.18 17.73 -14.78
N LYS A 25 -5.48 17.07 -15.91
CA LYS A 25 -6.76 17.23 -16.62
C LYS A 25 -7.95 16.65 -15.84
N THR A 26 -7.73 15.62 -15.03
CA THR A 26 -8.81 14.90 -14.35
C THR A 26 -9.08 15.43 -12.92
N ARG A 27 -8.29 16.38 -12.38
CA ARG A 27 -8.33 16.84 -10.97
C ARG A 27 -8.20 15.73 -9.90
N ILE A 28 -8.06 14.47 -10.29
CA ILE A 28 -7.87 13.35 -9.38
C ILE A 28 -6.36 13.25 -9.06
N PRO A 29 -5.97 13.15 -7.78
CA PRO A 29 -4.58 13.05 -7.39
C PRO A 29 -3.89 11.87 -8.07
N TYR A 30 -2.66 12.10 -8.53
CA TYR A 30 -1.84 11.09 -9.21
C TYR A 30 -1.78 9.75 -8.44
N THR A 31 -1.64 9.82 -7.11
CA THR A 31 -1.61 8.65 -6.23
C THR A 31 -2.89 7.82 -6.29
N VAL A 32 -4.06 8.46 -6.40
CA VAL A 32 -5.35 7.76 -6.47
C VAL A 32 -5.51 7.05 -7.81
N LEU A 33 -5.11 7.72 -8.91
CA LEU A 33 -5.09 7.10 -10.24
C LEU A 33 -4.18 5.88 -10.27
N LEU A 34 -2.99 5.97 -9.65
CA LEU A 34 -2.04 4.86 -9.59
C LEU A 34 -2.60 3.66 -8.82
N VAL A 35 -3.27 3.89 -7.69
CA VAL A 35 -3.89 2.83 -6.91
C VAL A 35 -5.02 2.15 -7.69
N ILE A 36 -5.88 2.93 -8.37
CA ILE A 36 -6.96 2.39 -9.18
C ILE A 36 -6.39 1.57 -10.35
N ALA A 37 -5.41 2.10 -11.07
CA ALA A 37 -4.76 1.42 -12.18
C ALA A 37 -4.10 0.11 -11.73
N GLY A 38 -3.33 0.14 -10.63
CA GLY A 38 -2.71 -1.05 -10.05
C GLY A 38 -3.74 -2.08 -9.56
N SER A 39 -4.82 -1.63 -8.93
CA SER A 39 -5.90 -2.51 -8.45
C SER A 39 -6.70 -3.14 -9.59
N LEU A 40 -6.91 -2.42 -10.71
CA LEU A 40 -7.56 -2.95 -11.91
C LEU A 40 -6.64 -3.89 -12.70
N LEU A 41 -5.33 -3.79 -12.57
CA LEU A 41 -4.37 -4.68 -13.21
C LEU A 41 -4.44 -6.12 -12.66
N VAL A 42 -4.72 -6.29 -11.36
CA VAL A 42 -4.79 -7.62 -10.70
C VAL A 42 -5.81 -8.59 -11.34
N PRO A 43 -7.08 -8.21 -11.62
CA PRO A 43 -8.02 -9.09 -12.31
C PRO A 43 -7.70 -9.23 -13.81
N LEU A 44 -7.15 -8.18 -14.43
CA LEU A 44 -6.83 -8.15 -15.86
C LEU A 44 -5.61 -9.02 -16.20
N SER A 45 -4.73 -9.29 -15.25
CA SER A 45 -3.57 -10.19 -15.45
C SER A 45 -3.96 -11.66 -15.69
N LYS A 46 -5.24 -12.03 -15.48
CA LYS A 46 -5.78 -13.35 -15.82
C LYS A 46 -6.01 -13.53 -17.33
N ILE A 47 -5.85 -12.46 -18.11
CA ILE A 47 -5.97 -12.47 -19.57
C ILE A 47 -4.57 -12.64 -20.15
N ASP A 48 -4.36 -13.65 -20.99
CA ASP A 48 -3.05 -14.07 -21.54
C ASP A 48 -2.22 -12.93 -22.16
N PHE A 49 -2.89 -11.88 -22.64
CA PHE A 49 -2.26 -10.71 -23.26
C PHE A 49 -1.44 -9.85 -22.27
N PHE A 50 -1.72 -9.94 -20.96
CA PHE A 50 -1.09 -9.11 -19.91
C PHE A 50 -0.15 -9.89 -18.98
N SER A 51 0.19 -11.14 -19.30
CA SER A 51 1.07 -12.00 -18.49
C SER A 51 2.44 -11.36 -18.18
N PHE A 52 2.95 -10.50 -19.07
CA PHE A 52 4.22 -9.78 -18.90
C PHE A 52 4.24 -8.81 -17.71
N ILE A 53 3.08 -8.27 -17.28
CA ILE A 53 2.97 -7.34 -16.15
C ILE A 53 3.35 -8.02 -14.82
N THR A 54 3.07 -9.32 -14.70
CA THR A 54 3.42 -10.11 -13.51
C THR A 54 4.91 -10.43 -13.40
N SER A 55 5.72 -10.08 -14.41
CA SER A 55 7.17 -10.33 -14.42
C SER A 55 7.93 -9.33 -13.55
N PHE A 56 7.39 -8.11 -13.39
CA PHE A 56 7.94 -7.08 -12.51
C PHE A 56 7.19 -7.06 -11.19
N GLN A 57 7.34 -8.12 -10.38
CA GLN A 57 6.81 -8.12 -9.03
C GLN A 57 7.71 -7.25 -8.15
N LEU A 58 7.17 -6.11 -7.72
CA LEU A 58 7.73 -5.38 -6.59
C LEU A 58 7.55 -6.26 -5.35
N THR A 59 8.58 -7.05 -5.05
CA THR A 59 8.60 -7.87 -3.84
C THR A 59 8.57 -6.92 -2.63
N PRO A 60 7.78 -7.19 -1.59
CA PRO A 60 7.72 -6.36 -0.40
C PRO A 60 9.10 -6.05 0.18
N GLU A 61 10.04 -6.97 0.08
CA GLU A 61 11.43 -6.82 0.52
C GLU A 61 12.12 -5.65 -0.20
N LEU A 62 11.95 -5.50 -1.51
CA LEU A 62 12.50 -4.36 -2.24
C LEU A 62 11.86 -3.04 -1.78
N LEU A 63 10.55 -3.04 -1.51
CA LEU A 63 9.86 -1.86 -0.96
C LEU A 63 10.41 -1.46 0.41
N PHE A 64 10.54 -2.41 1.33
CA PHE A 64 11.01 -2.13 2.68
C PHE A 64 12.51 -1.79 2.74
N PHE A 65 13.36 -2.44 1.94
CA PHE A 65 14.82 -2.27 2.03
C PHE A 65 15.40 -1.24 1.06
N VAL A 66 14.78 -1.01 -0.08
CA VAL A 66 15.30 -0.07 -1.08
C VAL A 66 14.44 1.19 -1.12
N PHE A 67 13.14 1.05 -1.37
CA PHE A 67 12.28 2.22 -1.58
C PHE A 67 12.02 3.02 -0.31
N LEU A 68 11.66 2.38 0.81
CA LEU A 68 11.36 3.10 2.05
C LEU A 68 12.55 3.93 2.55
N PRO A 69 13.78 3.41 2.64
CA PRO A 69 14.91 4.22 3.09
C PRO A 69 15.17 5.41 2.17
N ILE A 70 15.11 5.21 0.85
CA ILE A 70 15.32 6.26 -0.14
C ILE A 70 14.23 7.34 -0.02
N LEU A 71 12.96 6.95 0.06
CA LEU A 71 11.83 7.87 0.14
C LEU A 71 11.80 8.64 1.47
N ILE A 72 12.03 7.96 2.59
CA ILE A 72 12.08 8.61 3.91
C ILE A 72 13.25 9.60 3.97
N PHE A 73 14.41 9.25 3.41
CA PHE A 73 15.56 10.13 3.36
C PHE A 73 15.33 11.35 2.47
N GLU A 74 14.77 11.15 1.27
CA GLU A 74 14.43 12.24 0.34
C GLU A 74 13.44 13.22 0.99
N SER A 75 12.40 12.68 1.62
CA SER A 75 11.40 13.49 2.31
C SER A 75 11.99 14.22 3.51
N ALA A 76 12.87 13.58 4.29
CA ALA A 76 13.55 14.22 5.41
C ALA A 76 14.50 15.35 4.96
N TYR A 77 15.21 15.14 3.84
CA TYR A 77 16.13 16.13 3.28
C TYR A 77 15.42 17.38 2.74
N ASN A 78 14.20 17.22 2.20
CA ASN A 78 13.39 18.34 1.72
C ASN A 78 12.82 19.22 2.86
N ILE A 79 12.88 18.78 4.13
CA ILE A 79 12.34 19.54 5.26
C ILE A 79 13.34 20.61 5.76
N LYS A 80 12.85 21.84 5.96
CA LYS A 80 13.64 22.95 6.52
C LYS A 80 13.94 22.72 8.00
N ILE A 81 15.22 22.52 8.35
CA ILE A 81 15.66 22.26 9.72
C ILE A 81 15.29 23.36 10.73
N ARG A 82 15.18 24.62 10.26
CA ARG A 82 14.77 25.78 11.06
C ARG A 82 13.38 25.57 11.66
N ASN A 83 12.42 25.16 10.82
CA ASN A 83 11.03 24.93 11.21
C ASN A 83 10.90 23.80 12.24
N ILE A 84 11.72 22.74 12.07
CA ILE A 84 11.77 21.64 13.04
C ILE A 84 12.27 22.13 14.39
N LYS A 85 13.35 22.92 14.42
CA LYS A 85 13.92 23.40 15.69
C LYS A 85 12.97 24.32 16.45
N GLU A 86 12.29 25.23 15.74
CA GLU A 86 11.33 26.16 16.33
C GLU A 86 10.09 25.44 16.88
N ASN A 87 9.61 24.39 16.21
CA ASN A 87 8.38 23.68 16.56
C ASN A 87 8.61 22.26 17.09
N LYS A 88 9.82 21.95 17.60
CA LYS A 88 10.24 20.58 17.95
C LYS A 88 9.28 19.87 18.92
N TYR A 89 8.73 20.62 19.87
CA TYR A 89 7.80 20.09 20.88
C TYR A 89 6.46 19.70 20.24
N ALA A 90 5.90 20.57 19.39
CA ALA A 90 4.66 20.30 18.66
C ALA A 90 4.82 19.14 17.67
N ILE A 91 5.94 19.09 16.95
CA ILE A 91 6.21 17.99 16.01
C ILE A 91 6.37 16.68 16.76
N SER A 92 7.08 16.67 17.89
CA SER A 92 7.31 15.45 18.68
C SER A 92 6.02 14.94 19.34
N ILE A 93 5.17 15.83 19.87
CA ILE A 93 3.89 15.42 20.46
C ILE A 93 2.95 14.84 19.38
N LEU A 94 2.91 15.46 18.19
CA LEU A 94 2.10 14.96 17.07
C LEU A 94 2.63 13.61 16.55
N ALA A 95 3.94 13.50 16.37
CA ALA A 95 4.56 12.30 15.81
C ALA A 95 4.52 11.10 16.77
N ILE A 96 4.61 11.31 18.09
CA ILE A 96 4.60 10.23 19.07
C ILE A 96 3.18 9.99 19.58
N VAL A 97 2.61 11.00 20.26
CA VAL A 97 1.32 10.85 20.94
C VAL A 97 0.20 10.77 19.91
N GLY A 98 0.20 11.63 18.89
CA GLY A 98 -0.79 11.60 17.82
C GLY A 98 -0.77 10.28 17.04
N LEU A 99 0.42 9.76 16.72
CA LEU A 99 0.57 8.46 16.06
C LEU A 99 0.05 7.32 16.94
N LEU A 100 0.44 7.25 18.22
CA LEU A 100 -0.03 6.20 19.13
C LEU A 100 -1.56 6.22 19.25
N ILE A 101 -2.15 7.39 19.50
CA ILE A 101 -3.61 7.53 19.59
C ILE A 101 -4.27 7.08 18.29
N SER A 102 -3.74 7.52 17.14
CA SER A 102 -4.27 7.12 15.82
C SER A 102 -4.20 5.61 15.61
N THR A 103 -3.05 4.98 15.89
CA THR A 103 -2.88 3.53 15.76
C THR A 103 -3.81 2.75 16.68
N PHE A 104 -3.95 3.15 17.95
CA PHE A 104 -4.88 2.50 18.88
C PHE A 104 -6.33 2.72 18.47
N PHE A 105 -6.70 3.92 18.06
CA PHE A 105 -8.06 4.24 17.64
C PHE A 105 -8.44 3.45 16.39
N ILE A 106 -7.60 3.49 15.34
CA ILE A 106 -7.81 2.73 14.11
C ILE A 106 -7.82 1.23 14.40
N GLY A 107 -6.94 0.72 15.28
CA GLY A 107 -6.93 -0.68 15.66
C GLY A 107 -8.19 -1.13 16.40
N PHE A 108 -8.68 -0.32 17.35
CA PHE A 108 -9.87 -0.63 18.15
C PHE A 108 -11.15 -0.50 17.32
N VAL A 109 -11.33 0.64 16.64
CA VAL A 109 -12.47 0.88 15.74
C VAL A 109 -12.44 -0.14 14.60
N GLY A 110 -11.28 -0.39 14.01
CA GLY A 110 -11.09 -1.40 12.96
C GLY A 110 -11.54 -2.79 13.40
N ARG A 111 -11.18 -3.23 14.61
CA ARG A 111 -11.66 -4.51 15.17
C ARG A 111 -13.18 -4.53 15.33
N TRP A 112 -13.76 -3.47 15.87
CA TRP A 112 -15.21 -3.39 16.13
C TRP A 112 -16.03 -3.37 14.83
N VAL A 113 -15.58 -2.56 13.86
CA VAL A 113 -16.13 -2.50 12.50
C VAL A 113 -15.99 -3.86 11.83
N PHE A 114 -14.79 -4.45 11.80
CA PHE A 114 -14.55 -5.71 11.11
C PHE A 114 -15.41 -6.87 11.66
N SER A 115 -15.61 -6.94 12.98
CA SER A 115 -16.53 -7.89 13.62
C SER A 115 -18.00 -7.67 13.23
N SER A 116 -18.42 -6.41 13.08
CA SER A 116 -19.80 -6.05 12.73
C SER A 116 -20.10 -6.33 11.25
N PHE A 117 -19.11 -6.14 10.37
CA PHE A 117 -19.26 -6.44 8.94
C PHE A 117 -19.28 -7.95 8.67
N THR A 118 -18.42 -8.75 9.35
CA THR A 118 -18.42 -10.21 9.23
C THR A 118 -19.74 -10.88 9.64
N SER A 119 -20.45 -10.31 10.62
CA SER A 119 -21.71 -10.90 11.11
C SER A 119 -22.91 -10.67 10.18
N THR A 120 -22.80 -9.79 9.17
CA THR A 120 -23.88 -9.55 8.20
C THR A 120 -23.65 -10.31 6.88
N PRO A 121 -24.68 -10.96 6.31
CA PRO A 121 -24.57 -11.65 5.01
C PRO A 121 -24.13 -10.72 3.87
N LEU A 122 -24.50 -9.43 3.92
CA LEU A 122 -24.05 -8.42 2.95
C LEU A 122 -22.57 -8.05 3.11
N GLY A 123 -22.06 -8.00 4.34
CA GLY A 123 -20.63 -7.77 4.58
C GLY A 123 -19.77 -8.90 4.02
N LEU A 124 -20.24 -10.15 4.11
CA LEU A 124 -19.59 -11.31 3.50
C LEU A 124 -19.54 -11.22 1.96
N LEU A 125 -20.51 -10.59 1.29
CA LEU A 125 -20.52 -10.41 -0.17
C LEU A 125 -19.49 -9.37 -0.64
N PHE A 126 -19.33 -8.26 0.08
CA PHE A 126 -18.31 -7.23 -0.24
C PHE A 126 -16.90 -7.69 0.13
N PHE A 127 -16.74 -8.37 1.26
CA PHE A 127 -15.44 -8.87 1.71
C PHE A 127 -15.03 -10.20 1.04
N GLY A 128 -16.01 -10.99 0.61
CA GLY A 128 -15.85 -12.21 -0.17
C GLY A 128 -15.62 -11.97 -1.66
N PHE A 129 -15.59 -10.71 -2.11
CA PHE A 129 -15.13 -10.39 -3.45
C PHE A 129 -13.66 -10.85 -3.60
N PRO A 130 -13.29 -11.58 -4.68
CA PRO A 130 -11.97 -12.21 -4.81
C PRO A 130 -10.81 -11.20 -4.80
N PHE A 131 -11.10 -9.91 -4.91
CA PHE A 131 -10.13 -8.82 -4.83
C PHE A 131 -9.65 -8.53 -3.40
N PHE A 132 -10.49 -8.76 -2.38
CA PHE A 132 -10.17 -8.37 -1.00
C PHE A 132 -9.73 -9.56 -0.11
N SER A 133 -10.18 -10.77 -0.45
CA SER A 133 -9.83 -12.02 0.24
C SER A 133 -8.31 -12.27 0.43
N PRO A 134 -7.44 -12.03 -0.58
CA PRO A 134 -6.00 -12.26 -0.41
C PRO A 134 -5.31 -11.27 0.54
N ILE A 135 -5.85 -10.06 0.66
CA ILE A 135 -5.29 -9.00 1.49
C ILE A 135 -5.60 -9.30 2.96
N LEU A 136 -6.84 -9.71 3.24
CA LEU A 136 -7.28 -9.95 4.60
C LEU A 136 -6.60 -11.15 5.27
N SER A 137 -6.40 -12.23 4.52
CA SER A 137 -5.74 -13.45 5.01
C SER A 137 -4.27 -13.22 5.40
N ARG A 138 -3.60 -12.23 4.81
CA ARG A 138 -2.25 -11.80 5.19
C ARG A 138 -2.24 -10.86 6.39
N VAL A 139 -3.27 -10.04 6.55
CA VAL A 139 -3.38 -9.08 7.67
C VAL A 139 -3.77 -9.76 8.99
N PHE A 140 -4.52 -10.86 8.95
CA PHE A 140 -4.96 -11.58 10.14
C PHE A 140 -4.55 -13.07 10.11
N PRO A 141 -3.29 -13.41 10.45
CA PRO A 141 -2.78 -14.78 10.45
C PRO A 141 -3.21 -15.61 11.68
N LEU A 142 -4.41 -15.41 12.22
CA LEU A 142 -4.81 -15.99 13.52
C LEU A 142 -5.61 -17.31 13.44
N LYS A 143 -5.68 -17.97 12.28
CA LYS A 143 -6.50 -19.20 12.15
C LYS A 143 -5.78 -20.50 12.55
N ASN A 144 -4.47 -20.50 12.80
CA ASN A 144 -3.69 -21.74 13.00
C ASN A 144 -3.26 -22.02 14.46
N MET A 145 -3.81 -21.33 15.47
CA MET A 145 -3.50 -21.59 16.90
C MET A 145 -4.67 -22.21 17.69
N VAL A 146 -5.60 -22.91 17.01
CA VAL A 146 -6.67 -23.68 17.65
C VAL A 146 -6.62 -25.12 17.16
N HIS A 147 -5.49 -25.78 17.39
CA HIS A 147 -5.44 -27.24 17.45
C HIS A 147 -4.93 -27.60 18.85
N PRO A 148 -5.74 -28.26 19.70
CA PRO A 148 -5.25 -28.79 20.96
C PRO A 148 -4.17 -29.85 20.69
N PRO A 149 -3.14 -29.97 21.55
CA PRO A 149 -2.08 -30.97 21.40
C PRO A 149 -2.71 -32.37 21.40
N PRO A 150 -2.23 -33.29 20.53
CA PRO A 150 -2.75 -34.64 20.45
C PRO A 150 -2.09 -35.50 21.51
N ASP A 151 -2.41 -35.29 22.79
CA ASP A 151 -1.92 -36.16 23.87
C ASP A 151 -2.94 -36.23 25.01
N LEU A 152 -3.79 -37.27 24.99
CA LEU A 152 -4.23 -38.11 26.12
C LEU A 152 -5.50 -38.88 25.73
N ASP A 153 -5.31 -39.93 24.91
CA ASP A 153 -6.26 -41.04 24.84
C ASP A 153 -6.06 -41.91 26.09
N ILE A 154 -7.01 -41.84 27.03
CA ILE A 154 -7.37 -42.97 27.91
C ILE A 154 -8.51 -43.70 27.20
#